data_AF-A0A953G3Q2-F1
#
_entry.id   AF-A0A953G3Q2-F1
#
_cell.length_a   1.000
_cell.length_b   1.000
_cell.length_c   1.000
_cell.angle_alpha   90.00
_cell.angle_beta   90.00
_cell.angle_gamma   90.00
#
_symmetry.space_group_name_H-M   'P 1'
#
loop_
_entity.id
_entity.type
_entity.pdbx_description
1 polymer ?
#
loop_
_entity_poly.entity_id
_entity_poly.type
_entity_poly.pdbx_seq_one_letter_code
_entity_poly.pdbx_strand_id
1 'polypeptide(L)'
;MGEKGSSSDKLKPSSGYAEVFQIEMEGWCYGVQNYPGEIFPGLIHAVVRELGNGFKLAIQNEYAFDVLALSEKLSKAAKYLVHEKEIAFSIVAQLPSPFELTEDQQFILAQIIDPVEQAYGGVVERLERKWSFERQRRAAA
;
A
#
# COMPACT_ATOMS: atom_id res chain seq x y z
N MET A 1 -38.08 15.28 18.69
CA MET A 1 -38.29 14.72 17.34
C MET A 1 -37.41 15.54 16.42
N GLY A 2 -36.20 15.08 16.09
CA GLY A 2 -35.95 14.15 14.98
C GLY A 2 -36.09 14.95 13.68
N GLU A 3 -35.07 15.21 12.89
CA GLU A 3 -34.21 14.21 12.25
C GLU A 3 -32.76 14.69 12.05
N LYS A 4 -31.86 13.70 12.09
CA LYS A 4 -30.43 13.81 11.88
C LYS A 4 -30.15 14.08 10.40
N GLY A 5 -29.51 15.21 10.09
CA GLY A 5 -28.80 15.38 8.82
C GLY A 5 -27.59 14.46 8.82
N SER A 6 -27.64 13.44 7.98
CA SER A 6 -26.59 12.43 7.80
C SER A 6 -25.30 13.08 7.28
N SER A 7 -24.28 13.16 8.14
CA SER A 7 -22.89 13.35 7.71
C SER A 7 -22.47 12.12 6.92
N SER A 8 -22.59 12.20 5.60
CA SER A 8 -21.98 11.28 4.65
C SER A 8 -21.32 12.13 3.57
N ASP A 9 -20.47 13.05 3.99
CA ASP A 9 -19.53 13.70 3.08
C ASP A 9 -18.45 12.65 2.79
N LYS A 10 -18.72 11.86 1.75
CA LYS A 10 -17.79 10.85 1.25
C LYS A 10 -16.56 11.61 0.79
N LEU A 11 -15.46 11.41 1.51
CA LEU A 11 -14.09 11.76 1.11
C LEU A 11 -13.94 11.43 -0.38
N LYS A 12 -14.06 12.46 -1.21
CA LYS A 12 -13.87 12.34 -2.65
C LYS A 12 -12.35 12.36 -2.81
N PRO A 13 -11.72 11.28 -3.29
CA PRO A 13 -10.29 11.30 -3.53
C PRO A 13 -9.99 12.51 -4.42
N SER A 14 -8.88 13.21 -4.17
CA SER A 14 -8.42 14.21 -5.11
C SER A 14 -8.21 13.48 -6.45
N SER A 15 -9.14 13.68 -7.39
CA SER A 15 -9.28 12.80 -8.55
C SER A 15 -8.01 12.77 -9.41
N GLY A 16 -7.15 13.78 -9.27
CA GLY A 16 -5.85 13.85 -9.92
C GLY A 16 -4.80 12.89 -9.36
N TYR A 17 -4.73 12.64 -8.04
CA TYR A 17 -3.68 11.77 -7.50
C TYR A 17 -3.94 10.29 -7.81
N ALA A 18 -5.21 9.86 -7.77
CA ALA A 18 -5.58 8.49 -8.11
C ALA A 18 -5.12 8.11 -9.54
N GLU A 19 -5.29 9.02 -10.50
CA GLU A 19 -4.83 8.84 -11.88
C GLU A 19 -3.30 8.76 -11.95
N VAL A 20 -2.58 9.69 -11.30
CA VAL A 20 -1.11 9.68 -11.28
C VAL A 20 -0.58 8.37 -10.69
N PHE A 21 -1.15 7.93 -9.56
CA PHE A 21 -0.76 6.67 -8.93
C PHE A 21 -1.02 5.47 -9.85
N GLN A 22 -2.18 5.42 -10.52
CA GLN A 22 -2.50 4.34 -11.44
C GLN A 22 -1.52 4.30 -12.63
N ILE A 23 -1.21 5.45 -13.24
CA ILE A 23 -0.24 5.56 -14.32
C ILE A 23 1.14 5.05 -13.87
N GLU A 24 1.57 5.42 -12.67
CA GLU A 24 2.85 4.95 -12.12
C GLU A 24 2.85 3.42 -11.93
N MET A 25 1.82 2.86 -11.30
CA MET A 25 1.73 1.41 -11.08
C MET A 25 1.68 0.63 -12.40
N GLU A 26 0.96 1.14 -13.40
CA GLU A 26 0.89 0.54 -14.74
C GLU A 26 2.24 0.61 -15.46
N GLY A 27 2.96 1.73 -15.35
CA GLY A 27 4.30 1.89 -15.88
C GLY A 27 5.27 0.85 -15.32
N TRP A 28 5.24 0.61 -14.01
CA TRP A 28 6.06 -0.44 -13.39
C TRP A 28 5.67 -1.85 -13.83
N CYS A 29 4.38 -2.16 -13.87
CA CYS A 29 3.92 -3.47 -14.36
C CYS A 29 4.34 -3.71 -15.81
N TYR A 30 4.19 -2.71 -16.68
CA TYR A 30 4.64 -2.75 -18.06
C TYR A 30 6.15 -2.94 -18.16
N GLY A 31 6.92 -2.21 -17.36
CA GLY A 31 8.38 -2.29 -17.29
C GLY A 31 8.86 -3.68 -16.89
N VAL A 32 8.28 -4.28 -15.84
CA VAL A 32 8.60 -5.65 -15.40
C VAL A 32 8.23 -6.68 -16.48
N GLN A 33 7.04 -6.55 -17.07
CA GLN A 33 6.54 -7.51 -18.06
C GLN A 33 7.38 -7.53 -19.35
N ASN A 34 7.88 -6.37 -19.77
CA ASN A 34 8.63 -6.19 -21.01
C ASN A 34 10.14 -6.02 -20.79
N TYR A 35 10.63 -6.29 -19.57
CA TYR A 35 12.04 -6.16 -19.26
C TYR A 35 12.86 -7.15 -20.11
N PRO A 36 13.88 -6.69 -20.86
CA PRO A 36 14.69 -7.56 -21.70
C PRO A 36 15.69 -8.41 -20.92
N GLY A 37 15.94 -8.07 -19.64
CA GLY A 37 16.83 -8.83 -18.76
C GLY A 37 16.10 -9.91 -17.94
N GLU A 38 16.83 -10.54 -17.03
CA GLU A 38 16.28 -11.58 -16.16
C GLU A 38 15.45 -10.96 -15.02
N ILE A 39 14.20 -11.40 -14.90
CA ILE A 39 13.34 -11.10 -13.74
C ILE A 39 13.58 -12.18 -12.69
N PHE A 40 13.90 -11.76 -11.46
CA PHE A 40 14.09 -12.62 -10.30
C PHE A 40 13.33 -12.07 -9.09
N PRO A 41 12.97 -12.89 -8.07
CA PRO A 41 12.16 -12.45 -6.94
C PRO A 41 12.68 -11.19 -6.22
N GLY A 42 14.00 -11.10 -6.03
CA GLY A 42 14.64 -9.96 -5.39
C GLY A 42 14.41 -8.63 -6.13
N LEU A 43 14.33 -8.65 -7.45
CA LEU A 43 14.02 -7.47 -8.25
C LEU A 43 12.60 -6.98 -8.01
N ILE A 44 11.62 -7.89 -7.92
CA ILE A 44 10.22 -7.54 -7.65
C ILE A 44 10.09 -6.88 -6.27
N HIS A 45 10.76 -7.42 -5.25
CA HIS A 45 10.80 -6.80 -3.92
C HIS A 45 11.51 -5.44 -3.90
N ALA A 46 12.54 -5.26 -4.73
CA ALA A 46 13.19 -3.97 -4.89
C ALA A 46 12.26 -2.94 -5.54
N VAL A 47 11.50 -3.33 -6.57
CA VAL A 47 10.47 -2.48 -7.19
C VAL A 47 9.42 -2.07 -6.16
N VAL A 48 8.89 -3.02 -5.37
CA VAL A 48 7.90 -2.70 -4.31
C VAL A 48 8.47 -1.73 -3.28
N ARG A 49 9.76 -1.83 -2.95
CA ARG A 49 10.44 -0.90 -2.04
C ARG A 49 10.57 0.50 -2.65
N GLU A 50 10.90 0.60 -3.92
CA GLU A 50 10.98 1.87 -4.65
C GLU A 50 9.61 2.58 -4.68
N LEU A 51 8.54 1.80 -4.88
CA LEU A 51 7.16 2.27 -4.81
C LEU A 51 6.72 2.75 -3.42
N GLY A 52 7.51 2.50 -2.37
CA GLY A 52 7.19 2.87 -0.99
C GLY A 52 6.84 4.36 -0.83
N ASN A 53 7.53 5.24 -1.56
CA ASN A 53 7.23 6.68 -1.55
C ASN A 53 5.86 6.97 -2.19
N GLY A 54 5.51 6.29 -3.29
CA GLY A 54 4.20 6.41 -3.93
C GLY A 54 3.05 5.96 -3.03
N PHE A 55 3.24 4.89 -2.24
CA PHE A 55 2.25 4.46 -1.25
C PHE A 55 2.05 5.46 -0.12
N LYS A 56 3.15 6.05 0.38
CA LYS A 56 3.08 7.11 1.40
C LYS A 56 2.34 8.34 0.86
N LEU A 57 2.66 8.77 -0.36
CA LEU A 57 1.99 9.89 -1.01
C LEU A 57 0.51 9.59 -1.27
N ALA A 58 0.13 8.35 -1.58
CA ALA A 58 -1.27 7.95 -1.70
C ALA A 58 -2.04 8.17 -0.40
N ILE A 59 -1.49 7.72 0.73
CA ILE A 59 -2.10 7.95 2.04
C ILE A 59 -2.18 9.45 2.36
N GLN A 60 -1.12 10.21 2.09
CA GLN A 60 -1.08 11.66 2.35
C GLN A 60 -2.11 12.45 1.53
N ASN A 61 -2.47 11.96 0.34
CA ASN A 61 -3.50 12.52 -0.53
C ASN A 61 -4.88 11.84 -0.33
N GLU A 62 -5.05 11.13 0.79
CA GLU A 62 -6.28 10.45 1.19
C GLU A 62 -6.82 9.48 0.13
N TYR A 63 -5.91 8.83 -0.59
CA TYR A 63 -6.22 7.85 -1.61
C TYR A 63 -5.97 6.42 -1.10
N ALA A 64 -7.08 5.69 -0.85
CA ALA A 64 -7.04 4.27 -0.55
C ALA A 64 -6.93 3.46 -1.85
N PHE A 65 -5.80 2.78 -2.05
CA PHE A 65 -5.57 1.89 -3.18
C PHE A 65 -5.72 0.42 -2.79
N ASP A 66 -6.08 -0.42 -3.75
CA ASP A 66 -6.27 -1.85 -3.54
C ASP A 66 -4.92 -2.60 -3.64
N VAL A 67 -4.41 -3.03 -2.48
CA VAL A 67 -3.16 -3.80 -2.37
C VAL A 67 -3.27 -5.18 -3.01
N LEU A 68 -4.42 -5.84 -2.92
CA LEU A 68 -4.62 -7.18 -3.47
C LEU A 68 -4.57 -7.11 -4.99
N ALA A 69 -5.33 -6.20 -5.59
CA ALA A 69 -5.32 -5.98 -7.04
C ALA A 69 -3.93 -5.56 -7.56
N LEU A 70 -3.21 -4.70 -6.83
CA LEU A 70 -1.84 -4.32 -7.20
C LEU A 70 -0.88 -5.51 -7.10
N SER A 71 -1.00 -6.33 -6.05
CA SER A 71 -0.15 -7.51 -5.85
C SER A 71 -0.36 -8.58 -6.92
N GLU A 72 -1.60 -8.81 -7.35
CA GLU A 72 -1.94 -9.71 -8.46
C GLU A 72 -1.34 -9.18 -9.78
N LYS A 73 -1.52 -7.88 -10.07
CA LYS A 73 -0.96 -7.25 -11.27
C LYS A 73 0.56 -7.40 -11.34
N LEU A 74 1.26 -7.13 -10.25
CA LEU A 74 2.72 -7.28 -10.17
C LEU A 74 3.15 -8.75 -10.29
N SER A 75 2.45 -9.67 -9.63
CA SER A 75 2.71 -11.11 -9.75
C SER A 75 2.58 -11.56 -11.20
N LYS A 76 1.49 -11.18 -11.87
CA LYS A 76 1.24 -11.49 -13.29
C LYS A 76 2.28 -10.87 -14.22
N ALA A 77 2.66 -9.60 -14.00
CA ALA A 77 3.73 -8.94 -14.76
C ALA A 77 5.07 -9.69 -14.61
N ALA A 78 5.35 -10.20 -13.40
CA ALA A 78 6.49 -11.04 -13.09
C ALA A 78 6.32 -12.52 -13.50
N LYS A 79 5.29 -12.86 -14.30
CA LYS A 79 4.97 -14.24 -14.73
C LYS A 79 4.80 -15.22 -13.56
N TYR A 80 4.22 -14.73 -12.47
CA TYR A 80 3.99 -15.46 -11.21
C TYR A 80 5.26 -15.97 -10.52
N LEU A 81 6.41 -15.37 -10.82
CA LEU A 81 7.68 -15.71 -10.18
C LEU A 81 7.67 -15.46 -8.66
N VAL A 82 6.88 -14.47 -8.23
CA VAL A 82 6.60 -14.18 -6.82
C VAL A 82 5.10 -14.25 -6.61
N HIS A 83 4.68 -14.97 -5.58
CA HIS A 83 3.27 -15.13 -5.25
C HIS A 83 2.66 -13.79 -4.82
N GLU A 84 1.44 -13.47 -5.26
CA GLU A 84 0.73 -12.22 -4.94
C GLU A 84 0.66 -11.94 -3.44
N LYS A 85 0.37 -12.94 -2.60
CA LYS A 85 0.45 -12.86 -1.15
C LYS A 85 1.80 -12.31 -0.67
N GLU A 86 2.92 -12.80 -1.19
CA GLU A 86 4.24 -12.32 -0.77
C GLU A 86 4.45 -10.85 -1.17
N ILE A 87 4.00 -10.47 -2.37
CA ILE A 87 4.03 -9.08 -2.86
C ILE A 87 3.15 -8.18 -1.97
N ALA A 88 1.93 -8.62 -1.63
CA ALA A 88 1.03 -7.88 -0.76
C ALA A 88 1.66 -7.61 0.61
N PHE A 89 2.31 -8.61 1.21
CA PHE A 89 3.06 -8.42 2.47
C PHE A 89 4.25 -7.46 2.30
N SER A 90 4.92 -7.46 1.16
CA SER A 90 5.99 -6.49 0.87
C SER A 90 5.47 -5.07 0.68
N ILE A 91 4.29 -4.88 0.06
CA ILE A 91 3.62 -3.59 -0.10
C ILE A 91 3.22 -3.03 1.27
N VAL A 92 2.49 -3.79 2.08
CA VAL A 92 2.07 -3.33 3.41
C VAL A 92 3.27 -3.02 4.31
N ALA A 93 4.37 -3.77 4.16
CA ALA A 93 5.61 -3.49 4.88
C ALA A 93 6.26 -2.14 4.50
N GLN A 94 5.88 -1.50 3.38
CA GLN A 94 6.32 -0.14 3.05
C GLN A 94 5.45 0.95 3.68
N LEU A 95 4.28 0.61 4.23
CA LEU A 95 3.35 1.63 4.74
C LEU A 95 3.92 2.35 5.98
N PRO A 96 3.64 3.67 6.09
CA PRO A 96 4.13 4.48 7.20
C PRO A 96 3.47 4.07 8.53
N SER A 97 4.11 4.47 9.63
CA SER A 97 3.53 4.26 10.96
C SER A 97 2.31 5.16 11.17
N PRO A 98 1.22 4.69 11.78
CA PRO A 98 0.03 5.51 12.04
C PRO A 98 0.32 6.72 12.93
N PHE A 99 1.38 6.69 13.75
CA PHE A 99 1.78 7.81 14.62
C PHE A 99 2.34 9.01 13.85
N GLU A 100 2.64 8.86 12.56
CA GLU A 100 3.12 9.93 11.68
C GLU A 100 1.99 10.54 10.83
N LEU A 101 0.75 10.06 11.01
CA LEU A 101 -0.39 10.35 10.14
C LEU A 101 -1.47 11.14 10.90
N THR A 102 -2.20 11.98 10.17
CA THR A 102 -3.44 12.60 10.65
C THR A 102 -4.55 11.55 10.81
N GLU A 103 -5.66 11.89 11.47
CA GLU A 103 -6.79 10.96 11.66
C GLU A 103 -7.36 10.48 10.31
N ASP A 104 -7.55 11.38 9.36
CA ASP A 104 -8.04 11.02 8.01
C ASP A 104 -7.07 10.07 7.29
N GLN A 105 -5.76 10.32 7.41
CA GLN A 105 -4.73 9.46 6.84
C GLN A 105 -4.66 8.09 7.54
N GLN A 106 -4.89 8.02 8.85
CA GLN A 106 -4.99 6.76 9.58
C GLN A 106 -6.21 5.95 9.14
N PHE A 107 -7.33 6.61 8.86
CA PHE A 107 -8.51 5.97 8.30
C PHE A 107 -8.25 5.39 6.91
N ILE A 108 -7.51 6.11 6.06
CA ILE A 108 -7.08 5.61 4.74
C ILE A 108 -6.11 4.45 4.87
N LEU A 109 -5.15 4.52 5.80
CA LEU A 109 -4.23 3.43 6.10
C LEU A 109 -4.99 2.15 6.51
N ALA A 110 -6.02 2.27 7.36
CA ALA A 110 -6.86 1.14 7.76
C ALA A 110 -7.60 0.52 6.55
N GLN A 111 -8.21 1.35 5.69
CA GLN A 111 -8.87 0.88 4.46
C GLN A 111 -7.93 0.11 3.52
N ILE A 112 -6.63 0.46 3.51
CA ILE A 112 -5.61 -0.25 2.72
C ILE A 112 -5.23 -1.59 3.37
N ILE A 113 -5.13 -1.65 4.70
CA ILE A 113 -4.66 -2.83 5.45
C ILE A 113 -5.76 -3.89 5.60
N ASP A 114 -6.99 -3.48 5.93
CA ASP A 114 -8.09 -4.38 6.31
C ASP A 114 -8.37 -5.47 5.25
N PRO A 115 -8.43 -5.17 3.93
CA PRO A 115 -8.63 -6.20 2.92
C PRO A 115 -7.50 -7.24 2.90
N VAL A 116 -6.26 -6.83 3.15
CA VAL A 116 -5.09 -7.73 3.16
C VAL A 116 -5.09 -8.60 4.41
N GLU A 117 -5.45 -8.04 5.57
CA GLU A 117 -5.65 -8.80 6.80
C GLU A 117 -6.77 -9.82 6.63
N GLN A 118 -7.90 -9.42 6.05
CA GLN A 118 -9.03 -10.32 5.79
C GLN A 118 -8.66 -11.46 4.83
N ALA A 119 -7.85 -11.17 3.80
CA ALA A 119 -7.46 -12.17 2.80
C ALA A 119 -6.41 -13.16 3.32
N TYR A 120 -5.44 -12.70 4.12
CA TYR A 120 -4.24 -13.48 4.41
C TYR A 120 -3.91 -13.69 5.89
N GLY A 121 -4.45 -12.86 6.79
CA GLY A 121 -4.19 -12.87 8.23
C GLY A 121 -2.76 -12.48 8.64
N GLY A 122 -2.62 -11.88 9.82
CA GLY A 122 -1.33 -11.62 10.46
C GLY A 122 -0.53 -10.47 9.84
N VAL A 123 -1.16 -9.62 9.03
CA VAL A 123 -0.60 -8.36 8.52
C VAL A 123 -0.50 -7.36 9.66
N VAL A 124 -1.58 -7.18 10.43
CA VAL A 124 -1.64 -6.22 11.54
C VAL A 124 -0.56 -6.53 12.57
N GLU A 125 -0.45 -7.78 13.00
CA GLU A 125 0.57 -8.21 13.97
C GLU A 125 2.00 -7.89 13.49
N ARG A 126 2.29 -8.09 12.20
CA ARG A 126 3.61 -7.78 11.63
C ARG A 126 3.88 -6.28 11.58
N LEU A 127 2.88 -5.47 11.22
CA LEU A 127 2.99 -4.02 11.18
C LEU A 127 3.16 -3.44 12.59
N GLU A 128 2.42 -3.94 13.58
CA GLU A 128 2.58 -3.54 14.98
C GLU A 128 3.99 -3.81 15.50
N ARG A 129 4.54 -5.00 15.21
CA ARG A 129 5.94 -5.32 15.55
C ARG A 129 6.90 -4.35 14.87
N LYS A 130 6.77 -4.12 13.55
CA LYS A 130 7.61 -3.18 12.79
C LYS A 130 7.58 -1.78 13.42
N TRP A 131 6.39 -1.22 13.60
CA TRP A 131 6.22 0.14 14.11
C TRP A 131 6.65 0.28 15.58
N SER A 132 6.51 -0.77 16.38
CA SER A 132 7.04 -0.81 17.74
C SER A 132 8.58 -0.67 17.75
N PHE A 133 9.28 -1.45 16.91
CA PHE A 133 10.73 -1.33 16.78
C PHE A 133 11.17 0.04 16.27
N GLU A 134 10.48 0.59 15.27
CA GLU A 134 10.77 1.94 14.75
C GLU A 134 10.63 3.01 15.83
N ARG A 135 9.59 2.90 16.67
CA ARG A 135 9.36 3.81 17.80
C ARG A 135 10.47 3.72 18.84
N GLN A 136 10.84 2.50 19.24
CA GLN A 136 11.93 2.28 20.18
C GLN A 136 13.26 2.85 19.65
N ARG A 137 13.55 2.64 18.36
CA ARG A 137 14.74 3.18 17.71
C ARG A 137 14.77 4.72 17.70
N ARG A 138 13.62 5.37 17.48
CA ARG A 138 13.51 6.85 17.54
C ARG A 138 13.65 7.42 18.95
N ALA A 139 13.17 6.71 19.97
CA ALA A 139 13.30 7.14 21.35
C ALA A 139 14.74 7.02 21.89
N ALA A 140 15.55 6.16 21.27
CA ALA A 140 16.95 5.92 21.65
C ALA A 140 17.97 6.77 20.88
N ALA A 141 17.52 7.54 19.89
CA ALA A 141 18.35 8.44 19.08
C ALA A 141 18.22 9.89 19.57
#